data_AF-A0A368TZ85-F1
#
_entry.id   AF-A0A368TZ85-F1
#
_cell.length_a   1.000
_cell.length_b   1.000
_cell.length_c   1.000
_cell.angle_alpha   90.00
_cell.angle_beta   90.00
_cell.angle_gamma   90.00
#
_symmetry.space_group_name_H-M   'P 1'
#
loop_
_entity.id
_entity.type
_entity.pdbx_description
1 polymer ?
#
loop_
_entity_poly.entity_id
_entity_poly.type
_entity_poly.pdbx_seq_one_letter_code
_entity_poly.pdbx_strand_id
1 'polypeptide(L)'
;MADITSRLEAVKEGIRKLSKLAGDEQAEAARQLAAKLGTDLDRVAAEAPAQPSTTPLPKKAPPLVPRHEETRCPVCSLRSFTYQKGTMRESVDSDTGFEAFYHCLSCGHEAWHEAVPN
;
A
#
# COMPACT_ATOMS: atom_id res chain seq x y z
N MET A 1 4.33 -13.12 18.87
CA MET A 1 3.49 -12.97 17.65
C MET A 1 2.02 -12.63 17.94
N ALA A 2 1.45 -12.89 19.12
CA ALA A 2 0.06 -12.52 19.45
C ALA A 2 -0.20 -11.00 19.72
N ASP A 3 0.87 -10.23 19.92
CA ASP A 3 0.80 -8.82 20.34
C ASP A 3 0.34 -7.89 19.20
N ILE A 4 0.87 -8.09 17.99
CA ILE A 4 0.60 -7.23 16.83
C ILE A 4 -0.84 -7.38 16.35
N THR A 5 -1.38 -8.61 16.32
CA THR A 5 -2.74 -8.88 15.88
C THR A 5 -3.77 -8.26 16.82
N SER A 6 -3.52 -8.33 18.13
CA SER A 6 -4.37 -7.72 19.16
C SER A 6 -4.36 -6.19 19.08
N ARG A 7 -3.20 -5.60 18.79
CA ARG A 7 -3.04 -4.15 18.58
C ARG A 7 -3.73 -3.67 17.31
N LEU A 8 -3.65 -4.43 16.22
CA LEU A 8 -4.33 -4.12 14.96
C LEU A 8 -5.85 -4.12 15.12
N GLU A 9 -6.40 -5.11 15.84
CA GLU A 9 -7.84 -5.16 16.13
C GLU A 9 -8.31 -3.99 17.00
N ALA A 10 -7.49 -3.55 17.97
CA ALA A 10 -7.79 -2.36 18.77
C ALA A 10 -7.84 -1.07 17.92
N VAL A 11 -6.94 -0.92 16.95
CA VAL A 11 -6.95 0.21 16.00
C VAL A 11 -8.19 0.15 15.09
N LYS A 12 -8.55 -1.02 14.56
CA LYS A 12 -9.77 -1.20 13.74
C LYS A 12 -11.04 -0.82 14.49
N GLU A 13 -11.16 -1.24 15.75
CA GLU A 13 -12.30 -0.86 16.61
C GLU A 13 -12.33 0.63 16.93
N GLY A 14 -11.16 1.27 17.08
CA GLY A 14 -11.04 2.72 17.18
C GLY A 14 -11.58 3.45 15.95
N ILE A 15 -11.21 3.01 14.75
CA ILE A 15 -11.67 3.58 13.48
C ILE A 15 -13.19 3.47 13.34
N ARG A 16 -13.78 2.32 13.71
CA ARG A 16 -15.24 2.12 13.72
C ARG A 16 -15.96 3.06 14.68
N LYS A 17 -15.40 3.30 15.86
CA LYS A 17 -15.96 4.27 16.82
C LYS A 17 -15.89 5.69 16.29
N LEU A 18 -14.79 6.04 15.63
CA LEU A 18 -14.60 7.35 15.01
C LEU A 18 -15.60 7.60 13.87
N SER A 19 -15.85 6.61 13.01
CA SER A 19 -16.87 6.71 11.95
C SER A 19 -18.28 6.87 12.50
N LYS A 20 -18.57 6.27 13.66
CA LYS A 20 -19.88 6.40 14.32
C LYS A 20 -20.05 7.80 14.94
N LEU A 21 -19.03 8.31 15.61
CA LEU A 21 -19.04 9.66 16.19
C LEU A 21 -19.11 10.78 15.15
N ALA A 22 -18.57 10.54 13.95
CA ALA A 22 -18.68 11.47 12.82
C ALA A 22 -20.11 11.54 12.24
N GLY A 23 -20.92 10.49 12.40
CA GLY A 23 -22.33 10.47 12.00
C GLY A 23 -23.28 11.12 13.01
N ASP A 24 -22.91 11.13 14.30
CA ASP A 24 -23.75 11.61 15.41
C ASP A 24 -23.50 13.09 15.77
N GLU A 25 -22.89 13.89 14.88
CA GLU A 25 -22.47 15.29 15.09
C GLU A 25 -21.56 15.54 16.32
N GLN A 26 -20.93 14.47 16.86
CA GLN A 26 -20.02 14.57 18.00
C GLN A 26 -18.58 14.88 17.55
N ALA A 27 -18.43 15.99 16.83
CA ALA A 27 -17.17 16.39 16.20
C ALA A 27 -16.00 16.50 17.21
N GLU A 28 -16.26 16.94 18.44
CA GLU A 28 -15.23 17.08 19.47
C GLU A 28 -14.77 15.71 20.02
N ALA A 29 -15.71 14.80 20.25
CA ALA A 29 -15.38 13.44 20.68
C ALA A 29 -14.65 12.66 19.58
N ALA A 30 -15.04 12.86 18.32
CA ALA A 30 -14.35 12.30 17.16
C ALA A 30 -12.91 12.83 17.03
N ARG A 31 -12.69 14.14 17.23
CA ARG A 31 -11.34 14.75 17.22
C ARG A 31 -10.44 14.21 18.33
N GLN A 32 -10.96 14.08 19.55
CA GLN A 32 -10.21 13.51 20.67
C GLN A 32 -9.84 12.04 20.43
N LEU A 33 -10.77 11.26 19.86
CA LEU A 33 -10.53 9.86 19.53
C LEU A 33 -9.55 9.70 18.36
N ALA A 34 -9.60 10.59 17.37
CA ALA A 34 -8.64 10.65 16.26
C ALA A 34 -7.22 10.93 16.76
N ALA A 35 -7.07 11.94 17.64
CA ALA A 35 -5.78 12.30 18.21
C ALA A 35 -5.18 11.14 19.01
N LYS A 36 -6.00 10.46 19.82
CA LYS A 36 -5.58 9.29 20.60
C LYS A 36 -5.11 8.13 19.71
N LEU A 37 -5.85 7.83 18.65
CA LEU A 37 -5.47 6.78 17.70
C LEU A 37 -4.18 7.14 16.93
N GLY A 38 -3.99 8.41 16.59
CA GLY A 38 -2.74 8.90 15.99
C GLY A 38 -1.53 8.65 16.91
N THR A 39 -1.64 9.02 18.19
CA THR A 39 -0.57 8.78 19.17
C THR A 39 -0.30 7.28 19.39
N ASP A 40 -1.34 6.45 19.41
CA ASP A 40 -1.18 5.01 19.54
C ASP A 40 -0.47 4.41 18.31
N LEU A 41 -0.77 4.90 17.11
CA LEU A 41 -0.08 4.49 15.87
C LEU A 41 1.38 4.94 15.84
N ASP A 42 1.68 6.18 16.23
CA ASP A 42 3.06 6.69 16.29
C ASP A 42 3.90 5.89 17.28
N ARG A 43 3.31 5.50 18.42
CA ARG A 43 3.96 4.65 19.41
C ARG A 43 4.20 3.23 18.87
N VAL A 44 3.25 2.66 18.13
CA VAL A 44 3.44 1.36 17.46
C VAL A 44 4.55 1.45 16.41
N ALA A 45 4.63 2.55 15.66
CA ALA A 45 5.68 2.79 14.68
C ALA A 45 7.07 2.98 15.33
N ALA A 46 7.13 3.57 16.53
CA ALA A 46 8.37 3.75 17.29
C ALA A 46 8.81 2.47 18.04
N GLU A 47 7.87 1.62 18.47
CA GLU A 47 8.16 0.31 19.09
C GLU A 47 8.44 -0.79 18.06
N ALA A 48 8.05 -0.59 16.79
CA ALA A 48 8.54 -1.43 15.72
C ALA A 48 10.08 -1.34 15.73
N PRO A 49 10.80 -2.47 15.81
CA PRO A 49 12.26 -2.45 15.79
C PRO A 49 12.67 -1.63 14.59
N ALA A 50 13.48 -0.58 14.83
CA ALA A 50 14.06 0.23 13.77
C ALA A 50 14.56 -0.74 12.71
N GLN A 51 13.90 -0.74 11.54
CA GLN A 51 14.40 -1.51 10.42
C GLN A 51 15.87 -1.13 10.28
N PRO A 52 16.80 -2.10 10.24
CA PRO A 52 18.21 -1.79 10.18
C PRO A 52 18.38 -0.83 9.02
N SER A 53 18.91 0.36 9.36
CA SER A 53 19.17 1.45 8.43
C SER A 53 19.72 0.81 7.18
N THR A 54 18.96 0.89 6.10
CA THR A 54 19.24 0.21 4.85
C THR A 54 20.67 0.57 4.51
N THR A 55 21.57 -0.42 4.62
CA THR A 55 22.92 -0.30 4.06
C THR A 55 22.70 0.19 2.65
N PRO A 56 23.35 1.26 2.17
CA PRO A 56 23.09 1.75 0.83
C PRO A 56 23.46 0.62 -0.13
N LEU A 57 22.44 -0.12 -0.58
CA LEU A 57 22.61 -1.13 -1.60
C LEU A 57 23.19 -0.38 -2.81
N PRO A 58 24.19 -0.96 -3.47
CA PRO A 58 24.83 -0.31 -4.62
C PRO A 58 23.72 0.09 -5.59
N LYS A 59 23.68 1.38 -5.95
CA LYS A 59 22.68 2.01 -6.82
C LYS A 59 22.16 0.98 -7.84
N LYS A 60 21.02 0.35 -7.55
CA LYS A 60 20.35 -0.52 -8.51
C LYS A 60 20.10 0.38 -9.72
N ALA A 61 20.53 -0.09 -10.89
CA ALA A 61 20.35 0.62 -12.14
C ALA A 61 18.91 1.15 -12.23
N PRO A 62 18.69 2.35 -12.81
CA PRO A 62 17.34 2.89 -12.95
C PRO A 62 16.45 1.81 -13.58
N PRO A 63 15.26 1.54 -13.00
CA PRO A 63 14.43 0.45 -13.44
C PRO A 63 14.12 0.64 -14.93
N LEU A 64 14.45 -0.37 -15.73
CA LEU A 64 14.03 -0.40 -17.13
C LEU A 64 12.50 -0.41 -17.14
N VAL A 65 11.91 0.54 -17.85
CA VAL A 65 10.47 0.55 -18.13
C VAL A 65 10.10 -0.85 -18.65
N PRO A 66 9.13 -1.55 -18.04
CA PRO A 66 8.70 -2.86 -18.49
C PRO A 66 8.48 -2.79 -19.99
N ARG A 67 9.22 -3.61 -20.75
CA ARG A 67 8.94 -3.75 -22.18
C ARG A 67 7.48 -4.18 -22.27
N HIS A 68 6.73 -3.59 -23.20
CA HIS A 68 5.34 -3.93 -23.47
C HIS A 68 5.23 -5.41 -23.89
N GLU A 69 5.35 -6.32 -22.95
CA GLU A 69 4.87 -7.68 -23.09
C GLU A 69 3.36 -7.57 -22.95
N GLU A 70 2.64 -8.03 -23.97
CA GLU A 70 1.19 -7.99 -24.03
C GLU A 70 0.62 -8.98 -22.99
N THR A 71 0.64 -8.59 -21.72
CA THR A 71 0.05 -9.41 -20.65
C THR A 71 -1.46 -9.46 -20.89
N ARG A 72 -2.07 -10.64 -20.93
CA ARG A 72 -3.54 -10.72 -21.00
C ARG A 72 -4.15 -10.29 -19.68
N CYS A 73 -5.29 -9.61 -19.73
CA CYS A 73 -6.01 -9.27 -18.50
C CYS A 73 -6.44 -10.54 -17.76
N PRO A 74 -6.08 -10.73 -16.48
CA PRO A 74 -6.44 -11.92 -15.71
C PRO A 74 -7.95 -12.01 -15.44
N VAL A 75 -8.68 -10.91 -15.59
CA VAL A 75 -10.13 -10.84 -15.33
C VAL A 75 -10.93 -11.19 -16.59
N CYS A 76 -10.75 -10.45 -17.68
CA CYS A 76 -11.59 -10.63 -18.87
C CYS A 76 -10.94 -11.49 -19.96
N SER A 77 -9.61 -11.66 -19.95
CA SER A 77 -8.84 -12.36 -21.00
C SER A 77 -9.02 -11.82 -22.44
N LEU A 78 -9.82 -10.76 -22.65
CA LEU A 78 -10.21 -10.25 -23.97
C LEU A 78 -9.18 -9.34 -24.62
N ARG A 79 -8.50 -8.49 -23.83
CA ARG A 79 -7.48 -7.55 -24.30
C ARG A 79 -6.26 -7.53 -23.39
N SER A 80 -5.20 -6.92 -23.92
CA SER A 80 -3.96 -6.65 -23.23
C SER A 80 -4.21 -5.78 -21.99
N PHE A 81 -3.55 -6.16 -20.92
CA PHE A 81 -3.42 -5.45 -19.69
C PHE A 81 -2.19 -4.55 -19.84
N THR A 82 -2.45 -3.25 -19.92
CA THR A 82 -1.46 -2.29 -20.40
C THR A 82 -0.87 -1.48 -19.26
N TYR A 83 0.46 -1.47 -19.20
CA TYR A 83 1.23 -0.58 -18.33
C TYR A 83 0.87 0.88 -18.59
N GLN A 84 0.64 1.64 -17.52
CA GLN A 84 0.43 3.07 -17.57
C GLN A 84 1.79 3.78 -17.43
N LYS A 85 2.16 4.62 -18.40
CA LYS A 85 3.47 5.29 -18.36
C LYS A 85 3.55 6.27 -17.20
N GLY A 86 4.65 6.24 -16.46
CA GLY A 86 4.90 7.17 -15.35
C GLY A 86 4.27 6.75 -14.02
N THR A 87 3.67 5.57 -13.95
CA THR A 87 3.05 5.03 -12.73
C THR A 87 3.87 3.88 -12.14
N MET A 88 5.20 3.97 -12.25
CA MET A 88 6.10 3.05 -11.56
C MET A 88 6.39 3.61 -10.17
N ARG A 89 6.39 2.76 -9.16
CA ARG A 89 6.67 3.13 -7.77
C ARG A 89 7.64 2.13 -7.13
N GLU A 90 8.35 2.60 -6.12
CA GLU A 90 9.06 1.70 -5.21
C GLU A 90 8.03 0.91 -4.39
N SER A 91 8.26 -0.40 -4.27
CA SER A 91 7.46 -1.29 -3.43
C SER A 91 8.37 -2.13 -2.56
N VAL A 92 8.16 -2.01 -1.25
CA VAL A 92 8.90 -2.79 -0.23
C VAL A 92 8.46 -4.25 -0.25
N ASP A 93 7.28 -4.53 -0.80
CA ASP A 93 6.67 -5.86 -0.87
C ASP A 93 7.01 -6.59 -2.18
N SER A 94 7.75 -5.95 -3.10
CA SER A 94 8.24 -6.57 -4.33
C SER A 94 9.68 -7.05 -4.19
N ASP A 95 10.00 -8.23 -4.70
CA ASP A 95 11.35 -8.80 -4.76
C ASP A 95 12.31 -7.90 -5.57
N THR A 96 11.79 -7.22 -6.58
CA THR A 96 12.57 -6.31 -7.44
C THR A 96 12.76 -4.93 -6.83
N GLY A 97 11.87 -4.55 -5.91
CA GLY A 97 11.79 -3.23 -5.27
C GLY A 97 10.92 -2.23 -6.04
N PHE A 98 10.35 -2.60 -7.19
CA PHE A 98 9.53 -1.73 -8.01
C PHE A 98 8.26 -2.41 -8.51
N GLU A 99 7.16 -1.66 -8.48
CA GLU A 99 5.89 -2.05 -9.09
C GLU A 99 5.49 -1.05 -10.16
N ALA A 100 4.79 -1.54 -11.17
CA ALA A 100 4.21 -0.79 -12.26
C ALA A 100 2.70 -0.97 -12.25
N PHE A 101 1.96 0.11 -12.47
CA PHE A 101 0.50 0.06 -12.57
C PHE A 101 0.04 -0.33 -13.98
N TYR A 102 -0.92 -1.24 -14.03
CA TYR A 102 -1.52 -1.75 -15.24
C TYR A 102 -3.03 -1.54 -15.21
N HIS A 103 -3.58 -1.21 -16.38
CA HIS A 103 -5.01 -1.00 -16.59
C HIS A 103 -5.47 -1.75 -17.85
N CYS A 104 -6.62 -2.42 -17.74
CA CYS A 104 -7.25 -3.13 -18.85
C CYS A 104 -8.28 -2.24 -19.54
N LEU A 105 -8.03 -1.90 -20.81
CA LEU A 105 -8.95 -1.09 -21.62
C LEU A 105 -10.25 -1.78 -22.02
N SER A 106 -10.42 -3.07 -21.71
CA SER A 106 -11.67 -3.80 -21.98
C SER A 106 -12.63 -3.84 -20.81
N CYS A 107 -12.14 -4.18 -19.62
CA CYS A 107 -12.98 -4.39 -18.44
C CYS A 107 -12.76 -3.39 -17.32
N GLY A 108 -11.80 -2.46 -17.48
CA GLY A 108 -11.46 -1.49 -16.44
C GLY A 108 -10.70 -2.09 -15.25
N HIS A 109 -10.23 -3.34 -15.33
CA HIS A 109 -9.44 -3.91 -14.26
C HIS A 109 -8.11 -3.16 -14.10
N GLU A 110 -7.72 -2.91 -12.86
CA GLU A 110 -6.53 -2.17 -12.46
C GLU A 110 -5.76 -2.98 -11.42
N ALA A 111 -4.44 -3.09 -11.60
CA ALA A 111 -3.58 -3.78 -10.64
C ALA A 111 -2.13 -3.29 -10.72
N TRP A 112 -1.41 -3.46 -9.61
CA TRP A 112 0.02 -3.25 -9.52
C TRP A 112 0.73 -4.57 -9.77
N HIS A 113 1.72 -4.57 -10.67
CA HIS A 113 2.54 -5.73 -10.98
C HIS A 113 4.00 -5.40 -10.75
N GLU A 114 4.73 -6.39 -10.27
CA GLU A 114 6.17 -6.29 -10.10
C GLU A 114 6.88 -6.00 -11.43
N ALA A 115 7.72 -4.97 -11.43
CA ALA A 115 8.55 -4.64 -12.58
C ALA A 115 9.74 -5.59 -12.58
N VAL A 116 9.78 -6.52 -13.54
CA VAL A 116 10.86 -7.51 -13.65
C VAL A 116 12.14 -6.83 -14.16
N PRO A 117 13.26 -6.84 -13.40
CA PRO A 117 14.57 -6.50 -13.92
C PRO A 117 15.04 -7.67 -14.78
N ASN A 118 15.41 -7.37 -16.03
CA ASN A 118 15.99 -8.36 -16.95
C ASN A 118 17.44 -8.67 -16.55
#